data_AF-A0A496AKN9-F1
#
_entry.id   AF-A0A496AKN9-F1
#
_cell.length_a   1.000
_cell.length_b   1.000
_cell.length_c   1.000
_cell.angle_alpha   90.00
_cell.angle_beta   90.00
_cell.angle_gamma   90.00
#
_symmetry.space_group_name_H-M   'P 1'
#
loop_
_entity.id
_entity.type
_entity.pdbx_description
1 polymer ?
#
loop_
_entity_poly.entity_id
_entity_poly.type
_entity_poly.pdbx_seq_one_letter_code
_entity_poly.pdbx_strand_id
1 'polypeptide(L)'
;MKGRHIVLAVLLLLVLGAAFLVWRAEQNSKAWWDNWVDEQTETAVNNAIGSFARNNPDAEPMNDAQVADIRHQLRAKFEKRAEVQRRNSSIFSRTKAIQPSAQTVAALMEAFDVEYDMKNEFARGSFSVADENGEFRQKVSWTQVEVDAKYPRAEWIQMLLDKGITIDNFDDYNAYLNVRTALFRAEHSYDAADWETARTAFIDSQIQQYQRVREAKRANPDVERWTTIGGNVHPSASGKMYVQRAETGAHIVHMSRSVTRTSENKVASVQGTQLSEKQRFNLLYRGVEPEGWEVVYVDEKGNILSDAPLPSRKAVREKMGIEPAPTPTAEPVPFDDAAIEIPELLELSAQPASEPADDAPTRVQEAARAAQEEFERAQGQQREWATLSDEEIEAELEKRLTPQIPELPTDESIEAELRGQLEPEANYRTRLAQLEPERLQRAMDTLNRYGPKEGLRRLKIDDAETAELIERSLGGKSSEHPKE
;
A
#
# COMPACT_ATOMS: atom_id res chain seq x y z
N MET A 1 -2.26 36.60 -37.59
CA MET A 1 -2.61 36.18 -36.20
C MET A 1 -1.69 35.13 -35.58
N LYS A 2 -0.83 34.40 -36.32
CA LYS A 2 0.02 33.33 -35.75
C LYS A 2 1.23 33.82 -34.90
N GLY A 3 1.75 35.03 -35.15
CA GLY A 3 2.92 35.55 -34.42
C GLY A 3 2.68 35.97 -32.97
N ARG A 4 1.46 36.41 -32.62
CA ARG A 4 1.13 36.87 -31.25
C ARG A 4 1.09 35.73 -30.23
N HIS A 5 0.64 34.55 -30.63
CA HIS A 5 0.59 33.38 -29.76
C HIS A 5 1.98 32.80 -29.48
N ILE A 6 2.91 32.90 -30.44
CA ILE A 6 4.30 32.44 -30.26
C ILE A 6 5.03 33.36 -29.26
N VAL A 7 4.83 34.68 -29.34
CA VAL A 7 5.45 35.63 -28.40
C VAL A 7 4.90 35.47 -26.97
N LEU A 8 3.60 35.22 -26.81
CA LEU A 8 3.00 34.96 -25.50
C LEU A 8 3.48 33.63 -24.89
N ALA A 9 3.63 32.57 -25.68
CA ALA A 9 4.15 31.29 -25.21
C ALA A 9 5.61 31.39 -24.76
N VAL A 10 6.45 32.13 -25.49
CA VAL A 10 7.86 32.36 -25.12
C VAL A 10 7.98 33.21 -23.85
N LEU A 11 7.15 34.25 -23.70
CA LEU A 11 7.10 35.05 -22.47
C LEU A 11 6.64 34.23 -21.26
N LEU A 12 5.65 33.36 -21.42
CA LEU A 12 5.18 32.47 -20.35
C LEU A 12 6.29 31.48 -19.93
N LEU A 13 7.02 30.90 -20.88
CA LEU A 13 8.14 30.00 -20.61
C LEU A 13 9.32 30.71 -19.91
N LEU A 14 9.59 31.98 -20.24
CA LEU A 14 10.61 32.77 -19.57
C LEU A 14 10.21 33.15 -18.14
N VAL A 15 8.93 33.50 -17.91
CA VAL A 15 8.41 33.79 -16.56
C VAL A 15 8.38 32.53 -15.69
N LEU A 16 7.95 31.39 -16.24
CA LEU A 16 7.96 30.11 -15.54
C LEU A 16 9.40 29.61 -15.28
N GLY A 17 10.31 29.80 -16.24
CA GLY A 17 11.73 29.51 -16.06
C GLY A 17 12.39 30.38 -14.98
N ALA A 18 12.08 31.68 -14.93
CA ALA A 18 12.55 32.58 -13.89
C ALA A 18 11.95 32.24 -12.51
N ALA A 19 10.66 31.91 -12.44
CA ALA A 19 10.01 31.47 -11.20
C ALA A 19 10.59 30.14 -10.69
N PHE A 20 10.92 29.21 -11.58
CA PHE A 20 11.59 27.95 -11.23
C PHE A 20 13.03 28.18 -10.75
N LEU A 21 13.77 29.11 -11.38
CA LEU A 21 15.11 29.48 -10.94
C LEU A 21 15.09 30.23 -9.60
N VAL A 22 14.11 31.09 -9.35
CA VAL A 22 13.90 31.76 -8.06
C VAL A 22 13.52 30.75 -6.99
N TRP A 23 12.56 29.86 -7.23
CA TRP A 23 12.17 28.79 -6.32
C TRP A 23 13.35 27.86 -5.97
N ARG A 24 14.18 27.52 -6.96
CA ARG A 24 15.40 26.71 -6.77
C ARG A 24 16.52 27.48 -6.05
N ALA A 25 16.65 28.80 -6.27
CA ALA A 25 17.58 29.64 -5.54
C ALA A 25 17.13 29.86 -4.08
N GLU A 26 15.82 29.95 -3.86
CA GLU A 26 15.19 30.14 -2.56
C GLU A 26 15.31 28.87 -1.70
N GLN A 27 15.12 27.68 -2.27
CA GLN A 27 15.42 26.40 -1.60
C GLN A 27 16.89 26.21 -1.22
N ASN A 28 17.81 26.95 -1.84
CA ASN A 28 19.22 26.92 -1.47
C ASN A 28 19.60 28.03 -0.46
N SER A 29 18.67 28.93 -0.12
CA SER A 29 18.91 29.96 0.86
C SER A 29 18.82 29.39 2.28
N LYS A 30 19.71 29.83 3.17
CA LYS A 30 19.66 29.48 4.60
C LYS A 30 18.30 29.87 5.21
N ALA A 31 17.75 31.03 4.82
CA ALA A 31 16.49 31.54 5.32
C ALA A 31 15.29 30.62 5.04
N TRP A 32 15.25 29.99 3.86
CA TRP A 32 14.20 29.03 3.53
C TRP A 32 14.25 27.79 4.43
N TRP A 33 15.46 27.25 4.67
CA TRP A 33 15.65 26.10 5.57
C TRP A 33 15.31 26.44 7.02
N ASP A 34 15.71 27.61 7.51
CA ASP A 34 15.38 28.07 8.86
C ASP A 34 13.85 28.19 9.02
N ASN A 35 13.15 28.76 8.03
CA ASN A 35 11.68 28.86 8.04
C ASN A 35 11.00 27.49 7.96
N TRP A 36 11.51 26.57 7.12
CA TRP A 36 11.00 25.20 7.05
C TRP A 36 11.17 24.47 8.39
N VAL A 37 12.33 24.61 9.05
CA VAL A 37 12.57 24.05 10.38
C VAL A 37 11.55 24.60 11.38
N ASP A 38 11.32 25.91 11.39
CA ASP A 38 10.36 26.55 12.28
C ASP A 38 8.93 26.02 12.08
N GLU A 39 8.47 25.95 10.83
CA GLU A 39 7.14 25.45 10.48
C GLU A 39 6.93 23.99 10.87
N GLN A 40 7.91 23.12 10.58
CA GLN A 40 7.85 21.71 10.98
C GLN A 40 7.91 21.54 12.50
N THR A 41 8.66 22.40 13.18
CA THR A 41 8.78 22.39 14.64
C THR A 41 7.44 22.73 15.29
N GLU A 42 6.81 23.85 14.91
CA GLU A 42 5.51 24.23 15.48
C GLU A 42 4.42 23.20 15.16
N THR A 43 4.43 22.63 13.95
CA THR A 43 3.49 21.56 13.58
C THR A 43 3.66 20.35 14.49
N ALA A 44 4.90 19.92 14.74
CA ALA A 44 5.19 18.77 15.60
C ALA A 44 4.87 19.04 17.09
N VAL A 45 5.14 20.26 17.58
CA VAL A 45 4.78 20.70 18.94
C VAL A 45 3.26 20.65 19.13
N ASN A 46 2.49 21.22 18.20
CA ASN A 46 1.03 21.22 18.26
C ASN A 46 0.44 19.79 18.24
N ASN A 47 1.00 18.91 17.42
CA ASN A 47 0.62 17.50 17.39
C ASN A 47 0.95 16.78 18.71
N ALA A 48 2.10 17.06 19.31
CA ALA A 48 2.49 16.49 20.61
C ALA A 48 1.56 16.94 21.73
N ILE A 49 1.24 18.24 21.81
CA ILE A 49 0.29 18.79 22.78
C ILE A 49 -1.10 18.16 22.58
N GLY A 50 -1.59 18.11 21.33
CA GLY A 50 -2.88 17.51 21.01
C GLY A 50 -2.94 16.02 21.34
N SER A 51 -1.86 15.27 21.10
CA SER A 51 -1.79 13.86 21.46
C SER A 51 -1.74 13.66 22.97
N PHE A 52 -1.02 14.51 23.71
CA PHE A 52 -0.95 14.44 25.16
C PHE A 52 -2.32 14.68 25.79
N ALA A 53 -3.04 15.73 25.36
CA ALA A 53 -4.37 16.04 25.86
C ALA A 53 -5.40 14.93 25.56
N ARG A 54 -5.34 14.32 24.36
CA ARG A 54 -6.23 13.20 24.02
C ARG A 54 -5.95 11.95 24.84
N ASN A 55 -4.68 11.65 25.11
CA ASN A 55 -4.28 10.44 25.81
C ASN A 55 -4.37 10.59 27.33
N ASN A 56 -4.43 11.82 27.85
CA ASN A 56 -4.45 12.13 29.28
C ASN A 56 -5.48 13.24 29.56
N PRO A 57 -6.79 12.96 29.44
CA PRO A 57 -7.83 13.98 29.57
C PRO A 57 -7.88 14.63 30.96
N ASP A 58 -7.46 13.91 32.00
CA ASP A 58 -7.44 14.38 33.40
C ASP A 58 -6.10 14.99 33.82
N ALA A 59 -5.07 14.93 32.97
CA ALA A 59 -3.78 15.53 33.27
C ALA A 59 -3.86 17.06 33.12
N GLU A 60 -3.12 17.78 33.97
CA GLU A 60 -2.92 19.21 33.75
C GLU A 60 -2.29 19.44 32.36
N PRO A 61 -2.76 20.46 31.61
CA PRO A 61 -2.19 20.78 30.31
C PRO A 61 -0.70 21.10 30.47
N MET A 62 0.10 20.75 29.45
CA MET A 62 1.52 21.07 29.43
C MET A 62 1.74 22.56 29.69
N ASN A 63 2.57 22.89 30.67
CA ASN A 63 2.92 24.27 30.95
C ASN A 63 3.90 24.83 29.90
N ASP A 64 4.06 26.16 29.86
CA ASP A 64 4.90 26.83 28.87
C ASP A 64 6.35 26.34 28.88
N ALA A 65 6.89 25.95 30.04
CA ALA A 65 8.25 25.43 30.15
C ALA A 65 8.38 24.05 29.49
N GLN A 66 7.39 23.17 29.68
CA GLN A 66 7.34 21.86 29.01
C GLN A 66 7.19 22.02 27.49
N VAL A 67 6.33 22.93 27.05
CA VAL A 67 6.15 23.22 25.61
C VAL A 67 7.44 23.78 24.99
N ALA A 68 8.13 24.68 25.70
CA ALA A 68 9.40 25.26 25.25
C ALA A 68 10.51 24.20 25.14
N ASP A 69 10.59 23.27 26.10
CA ASP A 69 11.55 22.16 26.05
C ASP A 69 11.27 21.22 24.87
N ILE A 70 10.01 20.82 24.66
CA ILE A 70 9.60 20.00 23.50
C ILE A 70 9.96 20.71 22.19
N ARG A 71 9.65 22.00 22.08
CA ARG A 71 9.99 22.83 20.90
C ARG A 71 11.49 22.83 20.64
N HIS A 72 12.31 23.07 21.66
CA HIS A 72 13.76 23.08 21.53
C HIS A 72 14.30 21.73 21.05
N GLN A 73 13.84 20.61 21.64
CA GLN A 73 14.26 19.27 21.24
C GLN A 73 13.84 18.93 19.79
N LEU A 74 12.63 19.30 19.38
CA LEU A 74 12.15 19.08 18.02
C LEU A 74 12.89 19.95 17.01
N ARG A 75 13.10 21.24 17.32
CA ARG A 75 13.88 22.16 16.48
C ARG A 75 15.27 21.61 16.22
N ALA A 76 16.00 21.19 17.26
CA ALA A 76 17.34 20.63 17.10
C ALA A 76 17.36 19.38 16.18
N LYS A 77 16.33 18.54 16.25
CA LYS A 77 16.16 17.39 15.34
C LYS A 77 15.90 17.85 13.90
N PHE A 78 15.04 18.83 13.70
CA PHE A 78 14.73 19.37 12.38
C PHE A 78 15.90 20.16 11.78
N GLU A 79 16.67 20.90 12.56
CA GLU A 79 17.89 21.59 12.12
C GLU A 79 18.92 20.58 11.61
N LYS A 80 19.16 19.49 12.34
CA LYS A 80 20.05 18.41 11.89
C LYS A 80 19.56 17.81 10.57
N ARG A 81 18.23 17.59 10.44
CA ARG A 81 17.63 17.07 9.20
C ARG A 81 17.71 18.06 8.04
N ALA A 82 17.47 19.34 8.28
CA ALA A 82 17.56 20.41 7.30
C ALA A 82 19.00 20.59 6.82
N GLU A 83 19.98 20.52 7.72
CA GLU A 83 21.39 20.60 7.36
C GLU A 83 21.79 19.43 6.45
N VAL A 84 21.36 18.21 6.80
CA VAL A 84 21.49 17.03 5.96
C VAL A 84 20.83 17.30 4.61
N GLN A 85 19.55 17.65 4.54
CA GLN A 85 18.88 17.91 3.25
C GLN A 85 19.50 19.06 2.43
N ARG A 86 20.04 20.10 3.08
CA ARG A 86 20.74 21.22 2.43
C ARG A 86 22.07 20.80 1.82
N ARG A 87 22.89 20.02 2.54
CA ARG A 87 24.11 19.43 1.93
C ARG A 87 23.73 18.59 0.71
N ASN A 88 22.58 17.92 0.77
CA ASN A 88 22.17 16.98 -0.24
C ASN A 88 21.48 17.58 -1.44
N SER A 89 20.68 18.63 -1.30
CA SER A 89 20.18 19.39 -2.45
C SER A 89 21.32 19.90 -3.35
N SER A 90 22.50 20.16 -2.77
CA SER A 90 23.72 20.44 -3.54
C SER A 90 24.33 19.20 -4.23
N ILE A 91 24.20 18.01 -3.62
CA ILE A 91 24.69 16.71 -4.12
C ILE A 91 23.75 16.14 -5.20
N PHE A 92 22.43 16.19 -5.01
CA PHE A 92 21.40 15.72 -5.96
C PHE A 92 21.43 16.47 -7.29
N SER A 93 21.93 17.71 -7.34
CA SER A 93 22.20 18.41 -8.61
C SER A 93 23.42 17.89 -9.36
N ARG A 94 24.20 16.98 -8.77
CA ARG A 94 25.30 16.25 -9.40
C ARG A 94 24.99 14.75 -9.26
N THR A 95 24.16 14.22 -10.15
CA THR A 95 24.36 12.83 -10.59
C THR A 95 25.77 12.76 -11.18
N LYS A 96 26.76 12.59 -10.32
CA LYS A 96 28.16 12.47 -10.71
C LYS A 96 28.24 11.10 -11.35
N ALA A 97 28.02 11.07 -12.66
CA ALA A 97 28.24 9.86 -13.45
C ALA A 97 29.65 9.37 -13.10
N ILE A 98 29.73 8.19 -12.50
CA ILE A 98 31.02 7.60 -12.17
C ILE A 98 31.62 7.17 -13.49
N GLN A 99 32.84 7.65 -13.76
CA GLN A 99 33.56 7.23 -14.95
C GLN A 99 33.69 5.69 -14.93
N PRO A 100 33.49 4.98 -16.05
CA PRO A 100 33.61 3.52 -16.08
C PRO A 100 34.95 3.00 -15.54
N SER A 101 36.01 3.82 -15.59
CA SER A 101 37.33 3.50 -15.03
C SER A 101 37.43 3.59 -13.50
N ALA A 102 36.40 4.09 -12.81
CA ALA A 102 36.37 4.32 -11.37
C ALA A 102 35.43 3.34 -10.63
N GLN A 103 35.27 2.12 -11.14
CA GLN A 103 34.46 1.05 -10.54
C GLN A 103 35.25 0.33 -9.43
N THR A 104 35.54 1.03 -8.34
CA THR A 104 36.15 0.46 -7.12
C THR A 104 35.22 0.65 -5.93
N VAL A 105 35.33 -0.22 -4.92
CA VAL A 105 34.53 -0.13 -3.68
C VAL A 105 34.65 1.26 -3.05
N ALA A 106 35.87 1.75 -2.88
CA ALA A 106 36.12 3.06 -2.27
C ALA A 106 35.50 4.22 -3.06
N ALA A 107 35.65 4.21 -4.40
CA ALA A 107 35.10 5.28 -5.24
C ALA A 107 33.57 5.28 -5.27
N LEU A 108 32.94 4.10 -5.29
CA LEU A 108 31.49 3.94 -5.24
C LEU A 108 30.91 4.38 -3.90
N MET A 109 31.53 3.95 -2.79
CA MET A 109 31.14 4.36 -1.45
C MET A 109 31.31 5.87 -1.24
N GLU A 110 32.46 6.44 -1.64
CA GLU A 110 32.68 7.89 -1.58
C GLU A 110 31.62 8.67 -2.38
N ALA A 111 31.22 8.15 -3.54
CA ALA A 111 30.24 8.81 -4.40
C ALA A 111 28.81 8.72 -3.88
N PHE A 112 28.41 7.60 -3.25
CA PHE A 112 27.00 7.27 -3.04
C PHE A 112 26.58 6.99 -1.60
N ASP A 113 27.50 6.72 -0.66
CA ASP A 113 27.12 6.31 0.71
C ASP A 113 26.36 7.38 1.48
N VAL A 114 26.72 8.66 1.32
CA VAL A 114 26.00 9.76 1.99
C VAL A 114 24.53 9.78 1.58
N GLU A 115 24.26 9.66 0.28
CA GLU A 115 22.89 9.65 -0.26
C GLU A 115 22.16 8.36 0.15
N TYR A 116 22.86 7.22 0.17
CA TYR A 116 22.31 5.93 0.58
C TYR A 116 21.91 5.93 2.06
N ASP A 117 22.81 6.40 2.93
CA ASP A 117 22.59 6.44 4.39
C ASP A 117 21.42 7.33 4.72
N MET A 118 21.23 8.44 4.01
CA MET A 118 20.09 9.29 4.24
C MET A 118 18.77 8.71 3.76
N LYS A 119 18.77 8.10 2.58
CA LYS A 119 17.58 7.45 2.03
C LYS A 119 17.13 6.32 2.96
N ASN A 120 18.08 5.70 3.67
CA ASN A 120 17.84 4.54 4.51
C ASN A 120 18.03 4.77 6.03
N GLU A 121 18.28 6.01 6.49
CA GLU A 121 18.51 6.34 7.92
C GLU A 121 17.34 5.88 8.80
N PHE A 122 16.13 6.03 8.26
CA PHE A 122 14.89 5.61 8.92
C PHE A 122 14.27 4.38 8.26
N ALA A 123 14.99 3.71 7.36
CA ALA A 123 14.51 2.47 6.76
C ALA A 123 14.44 1.40 7.85
N ARG A 124 13.20 1.09 8.20
CA ARG A 124 12.84 0.01 9.10
C ARG A 124 11.59 -0.65 8.56
N GLY A 125 11.47 -1.94 8.82
CA GLY A 125 10.30 -2.70 8.42
C GLY A 125 10.00 -3.78 9.43
N SER A 126 8.85 -4.42 9.24
CA SER A 126 8.56 -5.69 9.87
C SER A 126 7.91 -6.61 8.88
N PHE A 127 8.21 -7.89 8.96
CA PHE A 127 7.55 -8.94 8.20
C PHE A 127 7.18 -10.08 9.15
N SER A 128 6.17 -10.85 8.76
CA SER A 128 5.76 -12.04 9.51
C SER A 128 6.31 -13.27 8.81
N VAL A 129 6.87 -14.18 9.59
CA VAL A 129 7.31 -15.50 9.13
C VAL A 129 6.24 -16.51 9.53
N ALA A 130 5.76 -17.27 8.55
CA ALA A 130 4.89 -18.41 8.77
C ALA A 130 5.73 -19.63 9.14
N ASP A 131 5.23 -20.49 10.03
CA ASP A 131 5.84 -21.79 10.31
C ASP A 131 5.54 -22.83 9.22
N GLU A 132 6.01 -24.05 9.43
CA GLU A 132 5.76 -25.21 8.56
C GLU A 132 4.26 -25.51 8.35
N ASN A 133 3.39 -25.07 9.26
CA ASN A 133 1.94 -25.23 9.18
C ASN A 133 1.23 -24.03 8.55
N GLY A 134 1.98 -23.00 8.13
CA GLY A 134 1.43 -21.75 7.61
C GLY A 134 0.93 -20.78 8.68
N GLU A 135 1.13 -21.07 9.97
CA GLU A 135 0.74 -20.18 11.06
C GLU A 135 1.80 -19.09 11.27
N PHE A 136 1.37 -17.83 11.35
CA PHE A 136 2.27 -16.70 11.56
C PHE A 136 2.85 -16.72 12.98
N ARG A 137 4.07 -17.23 13.13
CA ARG A 137 4.72 -17.36 14.45
C ARG A 137 5.47 -16.12 14.89
N GLN A 138 6.09 -15.41 13.96
CA GLN A 138 7.07 -14.39 14.35
C GLN A 138 7.00 -13.14 13.50
N LYS A 139 6.74 -12.01 14.16
CA LYS A 139 6.96 -10.68 13.59
C LYS A 139 8.43 -10.33 13.75
N VAL A 140 9.17 -10.34 12.65
CA VAL A 140 10.57 -9.92 12.59
C VAL A 140 10.61 -8.45 12.23
N SER A 141 11.12 -7.61 13.14
CA SER A 141 11.46 -6.21 12.83
C SER A 141 12.90 -6.12 12.35
N TRP A 142 13.19 -5.18 11.45
CA TRP A 142 14.55 -4.91 11.00
C TRP A 142 14.78 -3.41 10.81
N THR A 143 16.05 -3.03 10.91
CA THR A 143 16.61 -1.70 10.64
C THR A 143 17.71 -1.80 9.61
N GLN A 144 18.02 -0.71 8.91
CA GLN A 144 19.13 -0.69 7.96
C GLN A 144 20.48 -1.01 8.63
N VAL A 145 20.66 -0.60 9.89
CA VAL A 145 21.89 -0.89 10.67
C VAL A 145 22.10 -2.39 10.85
N GLU A 146 21.03 -3.15 11.12
CA GLU A 146 21.12 -4.61 11.24
C GLU A 146 21.44 -5.29 9.90
N VAL A 147 20.87 -4.78 8.80
CA VAL A 147 21.18 -5.26 7.45
C VAL A 147 22.64 -4.98 7.09
N ASP A 148 23.16 -3.79 7.40
CA ASP A 148 24.55 -3.41 7.13
C ASP A 148 25.55 -4.16 8.01
N ALA A 149 25.17 -4.47 9.27
CA ALA A 149 25.99 -5.30 10.15
C ALA A 149 26.10 -6.75 9.64
N LYS A 150 25.01 -7.29 9.11
CA LYS A 150 24.97 -8.68 8.59
C LYS A 150 25.58 -8.82 7.20
N TYR A 151 25.36 -7.84 6.33
CA TYR A 151 25.86 -7.82 4.97
C TYR A 151 26.60 -6.50 4.72
N PRO A 152 27.88 -6.39 5.09
CA PRO A 152 28.64 -5.14 4.98
C PRO A 152 28.63 -4.59 3.54
N ARG A 153 28.41 -3.27 3.41
CA ARG A 153 28.33 -2.59 2.10
C ARG A 153 29.55 -2.84 1.23
N ALA A 154 30.75 -2.68 1.80
CA ALA A 154 32.00 -2.83 1.07
C ALA A 154 32.16 -4.23 0.47
N GLU A 155 31.86 -5.27 1.25
CA GLU A 155 31.91 -6.67 0.79
C GLU A 155 30.87 -6.94 -0.29
N TRP A 156 29.66 -6.40 -0.12
CA TRP A 156 28.60 -6.54 -1.11
C TRP A 156 28.96 -5.87 -2.44
N ILE A 157 29.50 -4.65 -2.39
CA ILE A 157 29.96 -3.92 -3.59
C ILE A 157 31.09 -4.68 -4.26
N GLN A 158 32.05 -5.20 -3.49
CA GLN A 158 33.14 -6.01 -4.03
C GLN A 158 32.59 -7.24 -4.77
N MET A 159 31.65 -7.97 -4.16
CA MET A 159 31.00 -9.12 -4.79
C MET A 159 30.32 -8.75 -6.12
N LEU A 160 29.65 -7.60 -6.20
CA LEU A 160 29.02 -7.13 -7.45
C LEU A 160 30.07 -6.85 -8.52
N LEU A 161 31.16 -6.16 -8.16
CA LEU A 161 32.27 -5.85 -9.07
C LEU A 161 32.97 -7.12 -9.57
N ASP A 162 33.17 -8.12 -8.69
CA ASP A 162 33.76 -9.41 -9.05
C ASP A 162 32.88 -10.20 -10.03
N LYS A 163 31.55 -9.99 -9.98
CA LYS A 163 30.57 -10.51 -10.96
C LYS A 163 30.52 -9.70 -12.26
N GLY A 164 31.38 -8.68 -12.42
CA GLY A 164 31.43 -7.83 -13.61
C GLY A 164 30.28 -6.82 -13.70
N ILE A 165 29.60 -6.53 -12.60
CA ILE A 165 28.46 -5.61 -12.57
C ILE A 165 28.97 -4.17 -12.45
N THR A 166 28.54 -3.31 -13.37
CA THR A 166 28.82 -1.87 -13.28
C THR A 166 27.74 -1.12 -12.54
N ILE A 167 28.13 -0.14 -11.73
CA ILE A 167 27.23 0.76 -11.01
C ILE A 167 27.48 2.18 -11.53
N ASP A 168 26.58 2.70 -12.37
CA ASP A 168 26.84 3.95 -13.10
C ASP A 168 26.37 5.19 -12.32
N ASN A 169 25.36 5.01 -11.47
CA ASN A 169 24.65 6.08 -10.78
C ASN A 169 24.11 5.59 -9.43
N PHE A 170 23.53 6.53 -8.67
CA PHE A 170 22.96 6.23 -7.37
C PHE A 170 21.78 5.25 -7.42
N ASP A 171 20.96 5.28 -8.48
CA ASP A 171 19.82 4.36 -8.59
C ASP A 171 20.30 2.91 -8.71
N ASP A 172 21.35 2.65 -9.50
CA ASP A 172 22.02 1.35 -9.56
C ASP A 172 22.56 0.97 -8.18
N TYR A 173 23.32 1.87 -7.54
CA TYR A 173 23.93 1.63 -6.23
C TYR A 173 22.88 1.23 -5.19
N ASN A 174 21.84 2.05 -5.07
CA ASN A 174 20.76 1.83 -4.12
C ASN A 174 19.96 0.57 -4.44
N ALA A 175 19.67 0.28 -5.72
CA ALA A 175 18.94 -0.91 -6.09
C ALA A 175 19.72 -2.20 -5.78
N TYR A 176 21.02 -2.24 -6.07
CA TYR A 176 21.84 -3.40 -5.73
C TYR A 176 22.03 -3.57 -4.23
N LEU A 177 22.17 -2.49 -3.46
CA LEU A 177 22.24 -2.59 -1.99
C LEU A 177 20.90 -3.00 -1.37
N ASN A 178 19.76 -2.67 -1.99
CA ASN A 178 18.43 -3.12 -1.53
C ASN A 178 18.24 -4.64 -1.65
N VAL A 179 19.01 -5.33 -2.50
CA VAL A 179 19.03 -6.79 -2.55
C VAL A 179 19.46 -7.38 -1.21
N ARG A 180 20.32 -6.69 -0.43
CA ARG A 180 20.69 -7.13 0.93
C ARG A 180 19.51 -7.18 1.87
N THR A 181 18.62 -6.20 1.81
CA THR A 181 17.39 -6.15 2.61
C THR A 181 16.41 -7.25 2.17
N ALA A 182 16.38 -7.60 0.88
CA ALA A 182 15.60 -8.73 0.39
C ALA A 182 16.19 -10.06 0.87
N LEU A 183 17.52 -10.20 0.83
CA LEU A 183 18.23 -11.37 1.31
C LEU A 183 18.04 -11.57 2.82
N PHE A 184 18.13 -10.48 3.60
CA PHE A 184 17.88 -10.50 5.04
C PHE A 184 16.49 -11.08 5.36
N ARG A 185 15.47 -10.71 4.58
CA ARG A 185 14.11 -11.24 4.74
C ARG A 185 14.01 -12.70 4.32
N ALA A 186 14.60 -13.03 3.16
CA ALA A 186 14.63 -14.39 2.63
C ALA A 186 15.24 -15.36 3.64
N GLU A 187 16.34 -15.00 4.29
CA GLU A 187 17.02 -15.86 5.27
C GLU A 187 16.10 -16.32 6.42
N HIS A 188 15.13 -15.50 6.80
CA HIS A 188 14.17 -15.87 7.86
C HIS A 188 13.02 -16.75 7.33
N SER A 189 12.92 -16.96 6.02
CA SER A 189 11.87 -17.75 5.38
C SER A 189 12.37 -19.12 4.88
N TYR A 190 13.68 -19.33 4.80
CA TYR A 190 14.28 -20.61 4.40
C TYR A 190 14.66 -21.42 5.62
N ASP A 191 14.49 -22.74 5.52
CA ASP A 191 14.97 -23.68 6.52
C ASP A 191 16.51 -23.79 6.46
N ALA A 192 17.16 -23.90 7.62
CA ALA A 192 18.59 -23.62 7.77
C ALA A 192 19.51 -24.60 7.01
N ALA A 193 19.02 -25.79 6.65
CA ALA A 193 19.82 -26.87 6.09
C ALA A 193 20.39 -26.58 4.69
N ASP A 194 19.72 -25.74 3.88
CA ASP A 194 20.10 -25.45 2.49
C ASP A 194 20.33 -23.96 2.19
N TRP A 195 20.36 -23.13 3.24
CA TRP A 195 20.38 -21.67 3.07
C TRP A 195 21.57 -21.16 2.26
N GLU A 196 22.78 -21.70 2.40
CA GLU A 196 23.95 -21.16 1.66
C GLU A 196 23.83 -21.37 0.14
N THR A 197 23.30 -22.51 -0.29
CA THR A 197 23.03 -22.78 -1.72
C THR A 197 21.88 -21.89 -2.21
N ALA A 198 20.78 -21.82 -1.44
CA ALA A 198 19.64 -20.98 -1.76
C ALA A 198 20.00 -19.48 -1.79
N ARG A 199 20.89 -19.03 -0.91
CA ARG A 199 21.40 -17.66 -0.81
C ARG A 199 22.09 -17.23 -2.08
N THR A 200 23.01 -18.04 -2.60
CA THR A 200 23.73 -17.70 -3.84
C THR A 200 22.76 -17.60 -5.02
N ALA A 201 21.88 -18.58 -5.18
CA ALA A 201 20.86 -18.57 -6.22
C ALA A 201 19.89 -17.37 -6.09
N PHE A 202 19.52 -17.01 -4.86
CA PHE A 202 18.68 -15.85 -4.58
C PHE A 202 19.37 -14.55 -4.99
N ILE A 203 20.63 -14.34 -4.57
CA ILE A 203 21.42 -13.15 -4.92
C ILE A 203 21.52 -13.02 -6.45
N ASP A 204 21.89 -14.11 -7.14
CA ASP A 204 22.04 -14.11 -8.59
C ASP A 204 20.71 -13.81 -9.30
N SER A 205 19.61 -14.40 -8.83
CA SER A 205 18.26 -14.15 -9.37
C SER A 205 17.85 -12.67 -9.21
N GLN A 206 18.08 -12.08 -8.04
CA GLN A 206 17.77 -10.67 -7.78
C GLN A 206 18.63 -9.71 -8.61
N ILE A 207 19.94 -10.00 -8.74
CA ILE A 207 20.85 -9.23 -9.59
C ILE A 207 20.41 -9.29 -11.06
N GLN A 208 20.13 -10.49 -11.58
CA GLN A 208 19.68 -10.67 -12.97
C GLN A 208 18.35 -9.97 -13.23
N GLN A 209 17.42 -10.04 -12.28
CA GLN A 209 16.16 -9.30 -12.36
C GLN A 209 16.40 -7.80 -12.49
N TYR A 210 17.26 -7.22 -11.66
CA TYR A 210 17.59 -5.80 -11.74
C TYR A 210 18.29 -5.45 -13.07
N GLN A 211 19.24 -6.27 -13.52
CA GLN A 211 19.93 -6.05 -14.80
C GLN A 211 18.96 -6.01 -15.97
N ARG A 212 18.00 -6.95 -16.04
CA ARG A 212 16.96 -6.92 -17.07
C ARG A 212 16.12 -5.65 -17.02
N VAL A 213 15.77 -5.17 -15.82
CA VAL A 213 15.03 -3.90 -15.66
C VAL A 213 15.88 -2.71 -16.12
N ARG A 214 17.17 -2.69 -15.80
CA ARG A 214 18.10 -1.65 -16.22
C ARG A 214 18.30 -1.62 -17.73
N GLU A 215 18.44 -2.78 -18.35
CA GLU A 215 18.51 -2.92 -19.82
C GLU A 215 17.22 -2.45 -20.49
N ALA A 216 16.06 -2.85 -19.97
CA ALA A 216 14.76 -2.42 -20.47
C ALA A 216 14.56 -0.90 -20.36
N LYS A 217 14.96 -0.29 -19.23
CA LYS A 217 14.99 1.16 -19.03
C LYS A 217 15.89 1.87 -20.03
N ARG A 218 17.10 1.34 -20.29
CA ARG A 218 18.01 1.90 -21.29
C ARG A 218 17.42 1.82 -22.71
N ALA A 219 16.76 0.71 -23.04
CA ALA A 219 16.10 0.53 -24.33
C ALA A 219 14.85 1.39 -24.50
N ASN A 220 14.13 1.69 -23.41
CA ASN A 220 12.87 2.45 -23.43
C ASN A 220 12.86 3.49 -22.28
N PRO A 221 13.60 4.61 -22.41
CA PRO A 221 13.77 5.58 -21.33
C PRO A 221 12.46 6.31 -20.95
N ASP A 222 11.48 6.35 -21.85
CA ASP A 222 10.18 7.01 -21.61
C ASP A 222 9.26 6.20 -20.68
N VAL A 223 9.59 4.94 -20.40
CA VAL A 223 8.83 4.09 -19.49
C VAL A 223 9.28 4.34 -18.05
N GLU A 224 8.47 5.06 -17.28
CA GLU A 224 8.79 5.46 -15.91
C GLU A 224 8.93 4.28 -14.94
N ARG A 225 8.13 3.23 -15.11
CA ARG A 225 8.05 2.10 -14.17
C ARG A 225 8.07 0.77 -14.89
N TRP A 226 8.62 -0.22 -14.22
CA TRP A 226 8.78 -1.57 -14.73
C TRP A 226 8.34 -2.59 -13.68
N THR A 227 7.78 -3.71 -14.12
CA THR A 227 7.47 -4.87 -13.29
C THR A 227 8.15 -6.09 -13.87
N THR A 228 8.40 -7.11 -13.04
CA THR A 228 8.93 -8.39 -13.49
C THR A 228 7.91 -9.48 -13.22
N ILE A 229 7.57 -10.26 -14.24
CA ILE A 229 6.63 -11.38 -14.14
C ILE A 229 7.33 -12.59 -14.75
N GLY A 230 7.40 -13.71 -14.03
CA GLY A 230 8.06 -14.93 -14.53
C GLY A 230 9.53 -14.77 -14.94
N GLY A 231 10.20 -13.70 -14.51
CA GLY A 231 11.56 -13.35 -14.94
C GLY A 231 11.63 -12.37 -16.11
N ASN A 232 10.55 -12.16 -16.87
CA ASN A 232 10.48 -11.17 -17.94
C ASN A 232 10.10 -9.78 -17.41
N VAL A 233 10.63 -8.75 -18.05
CA VAL A 233 10.42 -7.35 -17.66
C VAL A 233 9.36 -6.71 -18.54
N HIS A 234 8.38 -6.08 -17.90
CA HIS A 234 7.25 -5.46 -18.58
C HIS A 234 7.04 -4.01 -18.14
N PRO A 235 6.59 -3.12 -19.04
CA PRO A 235 6.31 -1.73 -18.71
C PRO A 235 5.11 -1.61 -17.76
N SER A 236 5.29 -0.89 -16.67
CA SER A 236 4.26 -0.63 -15.65
C SER A 236 3.59 0.71 -15.94
N ALA A 237 2.81 0.77 -17.03
CA ALA A 237 2.10 1.97 -17.45
C ALA A 237 0.74 2.10 -16.75
N SER A 238 0.34 3.34 -16.49
CA SER A 238 -0.99 3.67 -15.97
C SER A 238 -2.11 3.08 -16.86
N GLY A 239 -3.08 2.40 -16.25
CA GLY A 239 -4.18 1.74 -16.97
C GLY A 239 -3.81 0.36 -17.54
N LYS A 240 -2.61 -0.15 -17.27
CA LYS A 240 -2.16 -1.48 -17.70
C LYS A 240 -2.29 -2.50 -16.57
N MET A 241 -2.77 -3.69 -16.93
CA MET A 241 -2.92 -4.85 -16.06
C MET A 241 -2.23 -6.06 -16.67
N TYR A 242 -1.57 -6.85 -15.83
CA TYR A 242 -0.99 -8.12 -16.24
C TYR A 242 -1.72 -9.27 -15.57
N VAL A 243 -2.20 -10.21 -16.37
CA VAL A 243 -2.87 -11.43 -15.92
C VAL A 243 -1.96 -12.61 -16.25
N GLN A 244 -1.41 -13.24 -15.22
CA GLN A 244 -0.59 -14.43 -15.39
C GLN A 244 -1.50 -15.66 -15.53
N ARG A 245 -1.21 -16.45 -16.55
CA ARG A 245 -1.87 -17.72 -16.84
C ARG A 245 -0.96 -18.86 -16.38
N ALA A 246 -1.54 -19.72 -15.57
CA ALA A 246 -0.99 -20.98 -15.12
C ALA A 246 -1.92 -22.13 -15.57
N GLU A 247 -1.44 -23.36 -15.49
CA GLU A 247 -2.29 -24.54 -15.78
C GLU A 247 -3.50 -24.61 -14.84
N THR A 248 -3.33 -24.15 -13.60
CA THR A 248 -4.35 -24.16 -12.54
C THR A 248 -5.35 -23.01 -12.63
N GLY A 249 -5.09 -22.00 -13.47
CA GLY A 249 -5.99 -20.87 -13.65
C GLY A 249 -5.30 -19.57 -14.03
N ALA A 250 -6.03 -18.46 -13.90
CA ALA A 250 -5.52 -17.12 -14.15
C ALA A 250 -5.57 -16.28 -12.87
N HIS A 251 -4.57 -15.44 -12.65
CA HIS A 251 -4.57 -14.47 -11.57
C HIS A 251 -3.93 -13.15 -12.01
N ILE A 252 -4.38 -12.06 -11.40
CA ILE A 252 -3.85 -10.73 -11.66
C ILE A 252 -2.53 -10.60 -10.89
N VAL A 253 -1.41 -10.47 -11.61
CA VAL A 253 -0.07 -10.36 -11.01
C VAL A 253 0.37 -8.92 -10.81
N HIS A 254 -0.14 -8.00 -11.63
CA HIS A 254 0.23 -6.59 -11.53
C HIS A 254 -0.89 -5.68 -12.03
N MET A 255 -1.13 -4.57 -11.33
CA MET A 255 -2.05 -3.51 -11.73
C MET A 255 -1.41 -2.16 -11.49
N SER A 256 -1.28 -1.37 -12.56
CA SER A 256 -0.76 0.00 -12.48
C SER A 256 -1.89 1.00 -12.60
N ARG A 257 -2.35 1.55 -11.47
CA ARG A 257 -3.41 2.57 -11.46
C ARG A 257 -2.88 3.90 -12.00
N SER A 258 -3.70 4.61 -12.75
CA SER A 258 -3.49 6.03 -13.00
C SER A 258 -3.89 6.81 -11.76
N VAL A 259 -2.99 7.64 -11.25
CA VAL A 259 -3.36 8.66 -10.26
C VAL A 259 -3.06 10.00 -10.89
N THR A 260 -4.08 10.65 -11.44
CA THR A 260 -3.98 12.04 -11.86
C THR A 260 -4.00 12.88 -10.60
N ARG A 261 -2.94 13.65 -10.36
CA ARG A 261 -2.88 14.61 -9.24
C ARG A 261 -3.05 16.03 -9.79
N THR A 262 -3.79 16.85 -9.05
CA THR A 262 -3.90 18.29 -9.29
C THR A 262 -2.55 18.98 -9.05
N SER A 263 -2.42 20.24 -9.47
CA SER A 263 -1.26 21.09 -9.17
C SER A 263 -0.98 21.28 -7.67
N GLU A 264 -1.98 21.03 -6.81
CA GLU A 264 -1.84 21.05 -5.35
C GLU A 264 -1.40 19.70 -4.75
N ASN A 265 -0.97 18.76 -5.60
CA ASN A 265 -0.62 17.38 -5.21
C ASN A 265 -1.79 16.57 -4.58
N LYS A 266 -3.03 17.10 -4.62
CA LYS A 266 -4.24 16.35 -4.27
C LYS A 266 -4.60 15.42 -5.42
N VAL A 267 -5.05 14.20 -5.11
CA VAL A 267 -5.51 13.24 -6.12
C VAL A 267 -6.76 13.80 -6.81
N ALA A 268 -6.62 14.18 -8.08
CA ALA A 268 -7.68 14.76 -8.91
C ALA A 268 -8.63 13.68 -9.42
N SER A 269 -8.05 12.55 -9.84
CA SER A 269 -8.78 11.37 -10.30
C SER A 269 -7.90 10.14 -10.19
N VAL A 270 -8.45 9.04 -9.68
CA VAL A 270 -7.84 7.72 -9.83
C VAL A 270 -8.49 7.08 -11.05
N GLN A 271 -7.83 7.11 -12.20
CA GLN A 271 -8.26 6.32 -13.34
C GLN A 271 -7.78 4.88 -13.14
N GLY A 272 -8.73 3.95 -13.02
CA GLY A 272 -8.50 2.56 -12.60
C GLY A 272 -8.78 2.36 -11.11
N THR A 273 -10.06 2.35 -10.73
CA THR A 273 -10.53 1.85 -9.43
C THR A 273 -10.04 0.42 -9.21
N GLN A 274 -10.03 -0.06 -7.96
CA GLN A 274 -9.98 -1.51 -7.75
C GLN A 274 -11.04 -2.15 -8.63
N LEU A 275 -10.69 -3.24 -9.33
CA LEU A 275 -11.70 -4.01 -10.03
C LEU A 275 -12.76 -4.42 -9.01
N SER A 276 -14.02 -4.19 -9.34
CA SER A 276 -15.10 -4.81 -8.56
C SER A 276 -14.94 -6.33 -8.59
N GLU A 277 -15.48 -7.03 -7.60
CA GLU A 277 -15.43 -8.50 -7.58
C GLU A 277 -16.01 -9.10 -8.87
N LYS A 278 -17.09 -8.49 -9.39
CA LYS A 278 -17.69 -8.84 -10.68
C LYS A 278 -16.73 -8.63 -11.85
N GLN A 279 -16.02 -7.48 -11.92
CA GLN A 279 -15.03 -7.24 -12.97
C GLN A 279 -13.85 -8.21 -12.88
N ARG A 280 -13.35 -8.46 -11.67
CA ARG A 280 -12.26 -9.42 -11.44
C ARG A 280 -12.68 -10.83 -11.82
N PHE A 281 -13.90 -11.24 -11.45
CA PHE A 281 -14.46 -12.53 -11.83
C PHE A 281 -14.61 -12.65 -13.35
N ASN A 282 -15.22 -11.65 -13.99
CA ASN A 282 -15.40 -11.61 -15.43
C ASN A 282 -14.07 -11.65 -16.19
N LEU A 283 -13.06 -10.93 -15.72
CA LEU A 283 -11.72 -10.96 -16.31
C LEU A 283 -11.07 -12.34 -16.19
N LEU A 284 -11.04 -12.90 -14.99
CA LEU A 284 -10.31 -14.14 -14.70
C LEU A 284 -11.01 -15.40 -15.21
N TYR A 285 -12.35 -15.41 -15.21
CA TYR A 285 -13.15 -16.60 -15.50
C TYR A 285 -13.97 -16.52 -16.79
N ARG A 286 -14.20 -15.32 -17.34
CA ARG A 286 -14.91 -15.14 -18.61
C ARG A 286 -14.03 -14.52 -19.70
N GLY A 287 -12.82 -14.08 -19.36
CA GLY A 287 -11.93 -13.37 -20.30
C GLY A 287 -12.50 -12.01 -20.72
N VAL A 288 -13.44 -11.44 -19.97
CA VAL A 288 -14.05 -10.14 -20.29
C VAL A 288 -13.19 -9.03 -19.69
N GLU A 289 -12.50 -8.30 -20.56
CA GLU A 289 -11.62 -7.21 -20.17
C GLU A 289 -12.43 -6.02 -19.60
N PRO A 290 -12.03 -5.47 -18.44
CA PRO A 290 -12.73 -4.33 -17.86
C PRO A 290 -12.44 -3.05 -18.65
N GLU A 291 -13.48 -2.24 -18.87
CA GLU A 291 -13.36 -0.96 -19.58
C GLU A 291 -12.30 -0.04 -18.94
N GLY A 292 -11.51 0.62 -19.77
CA GLY A 292 -10.45 1.53 -19.33
C GLY A 292 -9.15 0.84 -18.90
N TRP A 293 -9.04 -0.48 -19.04
CA TRP A 293 -7.81 -1.23 -18.80
C TRP A 293 -7.24 -1.85 -20.08
N GLU A 294 -5.93 -1.72 -20.27
CA GLU A 294 -5.18 -2.57 -21.19
C GLU A 294 -4.77 -3.84 -20.45
N VAL A 295 -5.39 -4.97 -20.79
CA VAL A 295 -5.07 -6.27 -20.20
C VAL A 295 -4.00 -6.97 -21.04
N VAL A 296 -2.88 -7.31 -20.41
CA VAL A 296 -1.80 -8.09 -21.01
C VAL A 296 -1.76 -9.46 -20.36
N TYR A 297 -2.05 -10.49 -21.14
CA TYR A 297 -1.93 -11.87 -20.70
C TYR A 297 -0.48 -12.34 -20.81
N VAL A 298 0.03 -12.97 -19.77
CA VAL A 298 1.38 -13.53 -19.73
C VAL A 298 1.36 -14.96 -19.24
N ASP A 299 2.30 -15.80 -19.67
CA ASP A 299 2.47 -17.15 -19.14
C ASP A 299 3.22 -17.17 -17.79
N GLU A 300 3.44 -18.37 -17.23
CA GLU A 300 4.19 -18.57 -15.98
C GLU A 300 5.63 -18.02 -16.05
N LYS A 301 6.23 -18.01 -17.26
CA LYS A 301 7.57 -17.47 -17.55
C LYS A 301 7.53 -15.98 -17.89
N GLY A 302 6.36 -15.35 -17.87
CA GLY A 302 6.15 -13.95 -18.22
C GLY A 302 6.20 -13.65 -19.72
N ASN A 303 6.09 -14.62 -20.61
CA ASN A 303 6.00 -14.32 -22.04
C ASN A 303 4.61 -13.78 -22.34
N ILE A 304 4.52 -12.73 -23.16
CA ILE A 304 3.25 -12.14 -23.57
C ILE A 304 2.51 -13.14 -24.48
N LEU A 305 1.25 -13.38 -24.16
CA LEU A 305 0.36 -14.26 -24.91
C LEU A 305 -0.46 -13.41 -25.90
N SER A 306 -0.61 -13.91 -27.13
CA SER A 306 -1.34 -13.22 -28.20
C SER A 306 -2.85 -13.17 -27.96
N ASP A 307 -3.39 -14.18 -27.29
CA ASP A 307 -4.83 -14.39 -27.19
C ASP A 307 -5.29 -14.39 -25.73
N ALA A 308 -6.42 -13.70 -25.51
CA ALA A 308 -7.17 -13.84 -24.28
C ALA A 308 -7.55 -15.33 -24.10
N PRO A 309 -7.38 -15.90 -22.89
CA PRO A 309 -7.74 -17.29 -22.65
C PRO A 309 -9.20 -17.55 -23.00
N LEU A 310 -9.45 -18.70 -23.63
CA LEU A 310 -10.76 -19.33 -23.49
C LEU A 310 -10.94 -19.69 -22.01
N PRO A 311 -12.08 -19.34 -21.39
CA PRO A 311 -12.33 -19.69 -20.01
C PRO A 311 -12.20 -21.20 -19.87
N SER A 312 -11.29 -21.66 -19.01
CA SER A 312 -11.13 -23.06 -18.69
C SER A 312 -12.45 -23.56 -18.11
N ARG A 313 -13.28 -24.23 -18.94
CA ARG A 313 -14.57 -24.81 -18.52
C ARG A 313 -14.38 -25.71 -17.30
N LYS A 314 -13.21 -26.35 -17.18
CA LYS A 314 -12.83 -27.17 -16.03
C LYS A 314 -12.65 -26.32 -14.77
N ALA A 315 -11.87 -25.22 -14.82
CA ALA A 315 -11.67 -24.34 -13.67
C ALA A 315 -12.95 -23.61 -13.24
N VAL A 316 -13.81 -23.26 -14.20
CA VAL A 316 -15.14 -22.70 -13.90
C VAL A 316 -16.03 -23.76 -13.23
N ARG A 317 -16.10 -24.99 -13.75
CA ARG A 317 -16.89 -26.08 -13.16
C ARG A 317 -16.40 -26.48 -11.76
N GLU A 318 -15.10 -26.70 -11.60
CA GLU A 318 -14.49 -27.18 -10.36
C GLU A 318 -14.65 -26.17 -9.22
N LYS A 319 -14.58 -24.86 -9.51
CA LYS A 319 -14.78 -23.82 -8.50
C LYS A 319 -16.24 -23.46 -8.23
N MET A 320 -17.13 -23.64 -9.21
CA MET A 320 -18.58 -23.49 -8.98
C MET A 320 -19.20 -24.77 -8.36
N GLY A 321 -18.40 -25.77 -8.01
CA GLY A 321 -18.90 -27.02 -7.42
C GLY A 321 -19.78 -27.85 -8.37
N ILE A 322 -19.71 -27.59 -9.67
CA ILE A 322 -20.45 -28.34 -10.68
C ILE A 322 -19.64 -29.62 -10.96
N GLU A 323 -20.01 -30.71 -10.30
CA GLU A 323 -19.51 -32.04 -10.64
C GLU A 323 -19.70 -32.28 -12.14
N PRO A 324 -18.73 -32.89 -12.84
CA PRO A 324 -18.96 -33.29 -14.21
C PRO A 324 -20.17 -34.21 -14.22
N ALA A 325 -21.23 -33.82 -14.95
CA ALA A 325 -22.41 -34.66 -15.16
C ALA A 325 -21.92 -36.09 -15.42
N PRO A 326 -22.45 -37.09 -14.70
CA PRO A 326 -21.95 -38.45 -14.79
C PRO A 326 -21.87 -38.81 -16.26
N THR A 327 -20.66 -39.13 -16.73
CA THR A 327 -20.43 -39.60 -18.10
C THR A 327 -21.50 -40.65 -18.35
N PRO A 328 -22.38 -40.49 -19.36
CA PRO A 328 -23.46 -41.45 -19.58
C PRO A 328 -22.79 -42.81 -19.72
N THR A 329 -22.96 -43.64 -18.70
CA THR A 329 -22.48 -45.01 -18.67
C THR A 329 -23.24 -45.71 -19.78
N ALA A 330 -22.62 -45.77 -20.95
CA ALA A 330 -23.05 -46.70 -21.98
C ALA A 330 -22.98 -48.08 -21.33
N GLU A 331 -24.15 -48.68 -21.09
CA GLU A 331 -24.30 -49.99 -20.48
C GLU A 331 -23.33 -50.98 -21.14
N PRO A 332 -22.42 -51.61 -20.38
CA PRO A 332 -21.72 -52.78 -20.89
C PRO A 332 -22.70 -53.96 -20.95
N VAL A 333 -22.78 -54.54 -22.14
CA VAL A 333 -23.36 -55.85 -22.46
C VAL A 333 -22.91 -56.90 -21.43
N PRO A 334 -23.79 -57.81 -20.99
CA PRO A 334 -23.48 -58.79 -19.95
C PRO A 334 -22.47 -59.82 -20.47
N PHE A 335 -21.39 -60.03 -19.71
CA PHE A 335 -20.54 -61.21 -19.84
C PHE A 335 -20.21 -61.79 -18.46
N ASP A 336 -20.27 -63.11 -18.46
CA ASP A 336 -20.36 -64.06 -17.35
C ASP A 336 -19.28 -64.01 -16.26
N ASP A 337 -19.73 -64.53 -15.11
CA ASP A 337 -18.98 -64.99 -13.94
C ASP A 337 -17.65 -65.69 -14.28
N ALA A 338 -16.54 -65.11 -13.81
CA ALA A 338 -15.35 -65.88 -13.47
C ALA A 338 -14.62 -65.23 -12.29
N ALA A 339 -14.45 -66.03 -11.25
CA ALA A 339 -13.82 -65.72 -9.98
C ALA A 339 -12.43 -65.10 -10.11
N ILE A 340 -12.16 -64.06 -9.32
CA ILE A 340 -10.80 -63.65 -8.95
C ILE A 340 -10.79 -63.44 -7.44
N GLU A 341 -10.08 -64.35 -6.76
CA GLU A 341 -9.70 -64.29 -5.36
C GLU A 341 -8.72 -63.13 -5.13
N ILE A 342 -8.92 -62.35 -4.07
CA ILE A 342 -7.94 -61.37 -3.57
C ILE A 342 -7.40 -61.91 -2.24
N PRO A 343 -6.08 -62.11 -2.09
CA PRO A 343 -5.49 -62.60 -0.86
C PRO A 343 -5.33 -61.49 0.18
N GLU A 344 -5.86 -61.79 1.36
CA GLU A 344 -5.41 -61.47 2.71
C GLU A 344 -3.95 -60.98 2.82
N LEU A 345 -3.74 -59.74 3.28
CA LEU A 345 -2.50 -59.26 3.93
C LEU A 345 -2.70 -57.85 4.52
N LEU A 346 -2.84 -57.75 5.84
CA LEU A 346 -2.14 -56.80 6.73
C LEU A 346 -2.74 -56.84 8.15
N GLU A 347 -2.29 -57.82 8.93
CA GLU A 347 -2.09 -57.65 10.37
C GLU A 347 -0.73 -56.97 10.58
N LEU A 348 -0.69 -55.81 11.26
CA LEU A 348 0.48 -55.44 12.06
C LEU A 348 0.18 -54.33 13.08
N SER A 349 0.46 -54.68 14.33
CA SER A 349 0.78 -53.85 15.51
C SER A 349 -0.31 -52.95 16.11
N ALA A 350 -1.10 -53.55 16.99
CA ALA A 350 -1.60 -52.87 18.19
C ALA A 350 -0.65 -53.17 19.36
N GLN A 351 -0.09 -52.13 19.98
CA GLN A 351 0.60 -52.23 21.27
C GLN A 351 -0.13 -51.31 22.27
N PRO A 352 -0.54 -51.82 23.44
CA PRO A 352 -1.24 -51.01 24.44
C PRO A 352 -0.24 -50.35 25.39
N ALA A 353 -0.37 -49.05 25.59
CA ALA A 353 0.26 -48.35 26.71
C ALA A 353 -0.83 -47.86 27.66
N SER A 354 -0.93 -48.54 28.79
CA SER A 354 -1.67 -48.18 29.99
C SER A 354 -0.95 -47.07 30.75
N GLU A 355 -1.64 -45.98 31.09
CA GLU A 355 -2.09 -45.68 32.47
C GLU A 355 -2.92 -44.37 32.52
N PRO A 356 -3.86 -44.25 33.47
CA PRO A 356 -4.86 -43.19 33.51
C PRO A 356 -4.37 -41.99 34.35
N ALA A 357 -4.44 -40.79 33.78
CA ALA A 357 -4.48 -39.55 34.55
C ALA A 357 -5.92 -39.03 34.49
N ASP A 358 -6.61 -39.19 35.61
CA ASP A 358 -7.93 -38.62 35.90
C ASP A 358 -7.90 -37.08 35.76
N ASP A 359 -9.03 -36.56 35.27
CA ASP A 359 -9.48 -35.15 35.29
C ASP A 359 -9.05 -34.17 34.17
N ALA A 360 -9.03 -34.62 32.90
CA ALA A 360 -9.13 -33.69 31.76
C ALA A 360 -9.82 -34.15 30.43
N PRO A 361 -10.70 -35.18 30.34
CA PRO A 361 -11.23 -35.61 29.03
C PRO A 361 -12.36 -34.74 28.44
N THR A 362 -12.97 -33.82 29.21
CA THR A 362 -14.25 -33.21 28.81
C THR A 362 -14.11 -32.22 27.65
N ARG A 363 -13.04 -31.41 27.59
CA ARG A 363 -12.91 -30.37 26.55
C ARG A 363 -12.58 -30.92 25.16
N VAL A 364 -11.81 -32.01 25.09
CA VAL A 364 -11.45 -32.63 23.81
C VAL A 364 -12.64 -33.40 23.24
N GLN A 365 -13.43 -34.06 24.08
CA GLN A 365 -14.68 -34.69 23.65
C GLN A 365 -15.76 -33.68 23.23
N GLU A 366 -15.90 -32.56 23.94
CA GLU A 366 -16.83 -31.49 23.55
C GLU A 366 -16.43 -30.85 22.22
N ALA A 367 -15.13 -30.59 22.00
CA ALA A 367 -14.64 -30.07 20.72
C ALA A 367 -14.85 -31.07 19.58
N ALA A 368 -14.59 -32.36 19.81
CA ALA A 368 -14.84 -33.40 18.81
C ALA A 368 -16.33 -33.54 18.47
N ARG A 369 -17.22 -33.43 19.47
CA ARG A 369 -18.67 -33.47 19.24
C ARG A 369 -19.17 -32.24 18.49
N ALA A 370 -18.67 -31.05 18.82
CA ALA A 370 -19.00 -29.82 18.11
C ALA A 370 -18.56 -29.87 16.64
N ALA A 371 -17.35 -30.38 16.37
CA ALA A 371 -16.84 -30.56 15.01
C ALA A 371 -17.68 -31.58 14.21
N GLN A 372 -18.09 -32.67 14.84
CA GLN A 372 -18.97 -33.69 14.22
C GLN A 372 -20.35 -33.11 13.88
N GLU A 373 -20.97 -32.35 14.81
CA GLU A 373 -22.26 -31.69 14.59
C GLU A 373 -22.19 -30.64 13.45
N GLU A 374 -21.08 -29.90 13.35
CA GLU A 374 -20.87 -28.95 12.26
C GLU A 374 -20.67 -29.65 10.91
N PHE A 375 -19.93 -30.76 10.88
CA PHE A 375 -19.74 -31.59 9.69
C PHE A 375 -21.07 -32.19 9.19
N GLU A 376 -21.90 -32.70 10.10
CA GLU A 376 -23.23 -33.24 9.74
C GLU A 376 -24.17 -32.14 9.24
N ARG A 377 -24.10 -30.93 9.83
CA ARG A 377 -24.86 -29.77 9.35
C ARG A 377 -24.42 -29.32 7.95
N ALA A 378 -23.11 -29.34 7.68
CA ALA A 378 -22.56 -29.03 6.37
C ALA A 378 -22.95 -30.07 5.31
N GLN A 379 -22.89 -31.37 5.64
CA GLN A 379 -23.38 -32.42 4.73
C GLN A 379 -24.88 -32.32 4.46
N GLY A 380 -25.68 -31.96 5.48
CA GLY A 380 -27.12 -31.74 5.33
C GLY A 380 -27.41 -30.61 4.34
N GLN A 381 -26.72 -29.48 4.47
CA GLN A 381 -26.83 -28.36 3.53
C GLN A 381 -26.37 -28.79 2.13
N GLN A 382 -25.27 -29.52 1.99
CA GLN A 382 -24.81 -29.96 0.68
C GLN A 382 -25.84 -30.86 -0.04
N ARG A 383 -26.52 -31.75 0.70
CA ARG A 383 -27.59 -32.60 0.14
C ARG A 383 -28.82 -31.79 -0.27
N GLU A 384 -29.19 -30.77 0.50
CA GLU A 384 -30.30 -29.87 0.17
C GLU A 384 -30.00 -29.11 -1.13
N TRP A 385 -28.79 -28.57 -1.26
CA TRP A 385 -28.37 -27.82 -2.45
C TRP A 385 -28.22 -28.71 -3.69
N ALA A 386 -27.82 -29.97 -3.52
CA ALA A 386 -27.73 -30.94 -4.62
C ALA A 386 -29.09 -31.31 -5.23
N THR A 387 -30.21 -30.99 -4.56
CA THR A 387 -31.56 -31.24 -5.09
C THR A 387 -32.18 -30.06 -5.81
N LEU A 388 -31.56 -28.87 -5.73
CA LEU A 388 -32.05 -27.64 -6.36
C LEU A 388 -31.57 -27.55 -7.81
N SER A 389 -32.43 -27.03 -8.68
CA SER A 389 -32.05 -26.64 -10.05
C SER A 389 -31.18 -25.37 -10.04
N ASP A 390 -30.47 -25.11 -11.14
CA ASP A 390 -29.59 -23.93 -11.27
C ASP A 390 -30.32 -22.61 -10.98
N GLU A 391 -31.60 -22.51 -11.37
CA GLU A 391 -32.45 -21.34 -11.15
C GLU A 391 -32.86 -21.19 -9.67
N GLU A 392 -33.06 -22.31 -8.97
CA GLU A 392 -33.38 -22.32 -7.53
C GLU A 392 -32.14 -22.04 -6.68
N ILE A 393 -30.96 -22.51 -7.11
CA ILE A 393 -29.67 -22.20 -6.49
C ILE A 393 -29.38 -20.69 -6.60
N GLU A 394 -29.61 -20.10 -7.77
CA GLU A 394 -29.44 -18.66 -7.98
C GLU A 394 -30.38 -17.84 -7.10
N ALA A 395 -31.65 -18.22 -7.00
CA ALA A 395 -32.63 -17.56 -6.14
C ALA A 395 -32.30 -17.69 -4.64
N GLU A 396 -31.84 -18.84 -4.17
CA GLU A 396 -31.51 -19.05 -2.75
C GLU A 396 -30.18 -18.37 -2.38
N LEU A 397 -29.22 -18.26 -3.31
CA LEU A 397 -28.03 -17.43 -3.16
C LEU A 397 -28.38 -15.94 -3.13
N GLU A 398 -29.24 -15.48 -4.03
CA GLU A 398 -29.70 -14.09 -4.05
C GLU A 398 -30.40 -13.73 -2.74
N LYS A 399 -31.24 -14.61 -2.21
CA LYS A 399 -31.90 -14.44 -0.91
C LYS A 399 -30.95 -14.43 0.29
N ARG A 400 -29.83 -15.17 0.25
CA ARG A 400 -28.83 -15.21 1.34
C ARG A 400 -27.80 -14.09 1.26
N LEU A 401 -27.46 -13.66 0.03
CA LEU A 401 -26.47 -12.63 -0.24
C LEU A 401 -27.07 -11.22 -0.26
N THR A 402 -28.38 -11.09 -0.46
CA THR A 402 -29.11 -9.87 -0.17
C THR A 402 -29.39 -9.88 1.33
N PRO A 403 -28.69 -9.08 2.16
CA PRO A 403 -29.06 -8.99 3.56
C PRO A 403 -30.52 -8.52 3.63
N GLN A 404 -31.28 -8.92 4.65
CA GLN A 404 -32.45 -8.13 5.06
C GLN A 404 -31.92 -6.78 5.56
N ILE A 405 -31.52 -5.92 4.62
CA ILE A 405 -31.15 -4.55 4.90
C ILE A 405 -32.49 -3.87 5.20
N PRO A 406 -32.73 -3.37 6.43
CA PRO A 406 -33.89 -2.50 6.66
C PRO A 406 -33.85 -1.42 5.58
N GLU A 407 -34.97 -1.22 4.87
CA GLU A 407 -35.06 -0.39 3.66
C GLU A 407 -34.04 0.74 3.70
N LEU A 408 -33.01 0.64 2.85
CA LEU A 408 -32.01 1.69 2.77
C LEU A 408 -32.76 3.00 2.51
N PRO A 409 -32.42 4.10 3.22
CA PRO A 409 -33.03 5.38 2.97
C PRO A 409 -32.97 5.64 1.46
N THR A 410 -34.11 6.00 0.88
CA THR A 410 -34.20 6.27 -0.56
C THR A 410 -33.19 7.33 -0.96
N ASP A 411 -32.77 7.37 -2.22
CA ASP A 411 -31.85 8.41 -2.69
C ASP A 411 -32.37 9.83 -2.36
N GLU A 412 -33.69 10.04 -2.34
CA GLU A 412 -34.32 11.27 -1.83
C GLU A 412 -34.14 11.51 -0.33
N SER A 413 -34.19 10.47 0.50
CA SER A 413 -33.91 10.55 1.94
C SER A 413 -32.43 10.80 2.23
N ILE A 414 -31.53 10.14 1.49
CA ILE A 414 -30.08 10.36 1.60
C ILE A 414 -29.74 11.76 1.09
N GLU A 415 -30.33 12.21 0.00
CA GLU A 415 -30.13 13.55 -0.52
C GLU A 415 -30.74 14.61 0.40
N ALA A 416 -31.92 14.39 1.00
CA ALA A 416 -32.50 15.30 1.98
C ALA A 416 -31.67 15.39 3.26
N GLU A 417 -31.10 14.27 3.72
CA GLU A 417 -30.25 14.24 4.91
C GLU A 417 -28.85 14.82 4.64
N LEU A 418 -28.24 14.51 3.50
CA LEU A 418 -26.99 15.14 3.07
C LEU A 418 -27.18 16.64 2.79
N ARG A 419 -28.30 17.04 2.19
CA ARG A 419 -28.64 18.46 2.00
C ARG A 419 -28.89 19.13 3.35
N GLY A 420 -29.55 18.48 4.30
CA GLY A 420 -29.70 18.96 5.69
C GLY A 420 -28.37 19.10 6.44
N GLN A 421 -27.39 18.24 6.17
CA GLN A 421 -26.06 18.26 6.79
C GLN A 421 -25.05 19.19 6.08
N LEU A 422 -25.18 19.40 4.77
CA LEU A 422 -24.25 20.19 3.93
C LEU A 422 -24.73 21.63 3.67
N GLU A 423 -26.04 21.90 3.71
CA GLU A 423 -26.60 23.26 3.62
C GLU A 423 -26.02 24.21 4.67
N PRO A 424 -25.83 23.82 5.95
CA PRO A 424 -25.20 24.70 6.93
C PRO A 424 -23.77 25.06 6.51
N GLU A 425 -22.92 24.07 6.18
CA GLU A 425 -21.50 24.30 5.85
C GLU A 425 -21.29 25.11 4.56
N ALA A 426 -22.10 24.87 3.52
CA ALA A 426 -22.03 25.63 2.28
C ALA A 426 -22.42 27.11 2.49
N ASN A 427 -23.43 27.37 3.31
CA ASN A 427 -23.86 28.72 3.66
C ASN A 427 -22.83 29.44 4.56
N TYR A 428 -22.10 28.71 5.40
CA TYR A 428 -21.03 29.29 6.23
C TYR A 428 -19.79 29.70 5.44
N ARG A 429 -19.32 28.90 4.48
CA ARG A 429 -18.20 29.29 3.61
C ARG A 429 -18.56 30.51 2.77
N THR A 430 -19.78 30.59 2.28
CA THR A 430 -20.27 31.77 1.55
C THR A 430 -20.36 33.00 2.47
N ARG A 431 -20.79 32.87 3.73
CA ARG A 431 -20.80 34.00 4.69
C ARG A 431 -19.40 34.45 5.12
N LEU A 432 -18.46 33.51 5.31
CA LEU A 432 -17.05 33.82 5.55
C LEU A 432 -16.40 34.54 4.35
N ALA A 433 -16.76 34.15 3.12
CA ALA A 433 -16.32 34.80 1.89
C ALA A 433 -16.99 36.17 1.65
N GLN A 434 -18.14 36.43 2.28
CA GLN A 434 -18.85 37.70 2.26
C GLN A 434 -18.39 38.68 3.36
N LEU A 435 -17.54 38.25 4.29
CA LEU A 435 -16.88 39.20 5.18
C LEU A 435 -15.98 40.10 4.34
N GLU A 436 -16.16 41.41 4.48
CA GLU A 436 -15.25 42.40 3.92
C GLU A 436 -13.81 42.01 4.31
N PRO A 437 -12.86 41.94 3.36
CA PRO A 437 -11.50 41.46 3.62
C PRO A 437 -10.82 42.14 4.81
N GLU A 438 -11.13 43.41 5.05
CA GLU A 438 -10.64 44.21 6.18
C GLU A 438 -11.24 43.81 7.53
N ARG A 439 -12.48 43.30 7.57
CA ARG A 439 -13.08 42.74 8.80
C ARG A 439 -12.41 41.42 9.15
N LEU A 440 -12.22 40.54 8.18
CA LEU A 440 -11.54 39.26 8.40
C LEU A 440 -10.08 39.46 8.83
N GLN A 441 -9.35 40.38 8.17
CA GLN A 441 -7.97 40.69 8.55
C GLN A 441 -7.87 41.21 9.99
N ARG A 442 -8.76 42.13 10.40
CA ARG A 442 -8.81 42.62 11.79
C ARG A 442 -9.13 41.52 12.79
N ALA A 443 -9.99 40.57 12.44
CA ALA A 443 -10.28 39.41 13.26
C ALA A 443 -9.06 38.50 13.42
N MET A 444 -8.35 38.21 12.33
CA MET A 444 -7.11 37.43 12.36
C MET A 444 -6.00 38.14 13.16
N ASP A 445 -5.85 39.46 13.00
CA ASP A 445 -4.89 40.25 13.78
C ASP A 445 -5.21 40.23 15.27
N THR A 446 -6.50 40.27 15.64
CA THR A 446 -6.95 40.19 17.03
C THR A 446 -6.68 38.81 17.62
N LEU A 447 -6.93 37.73 16.87
CA LEU A 447 -6.61 36.36 17.29
C LEU A 447 -5.12 36.13 17.42
N ASN A 448 -4.31 36.65 16.49
CA ASN A 448 -2.85 36.52 16.52
C ASN A 448 -2.24 37.31 17.68
N ARG A 449 -2.77 38.51 17.97
CA ARG A 449 -2.24 39.38 19.02
C ARG A 449 -2.52 38.87 20.43
N TYR A 450 -3.70 38.30 20.65
CA TYR A 450 -4.17 37.92 22.00
C TYR A 450 -4.30 36.40 22.20
N GLY A 451 -4.04 35.60 21.18
CA GLY A 451 -4.24 34.14 21.18
C GLY A 451 -5.71 33.74 20.93
N PRO A 452 -5.98 32.47 20.58
CA PRO A 452 -7.31 32.04 20.11
C PRO A 452 -8.45 32.28 21.12
N LYS A 453 -8.25 31.97 22.41
CA LYS A 453 -9.30 32.11 23.43
C LYS A 453 -9.59 33.58 23.79
N GLU A 454 -8.56 34.34 24.14
CA GLU A 454 -8.73 35.75 24.54
C GLU A 454 -9.01 36.65 23.32
N GLY A 455 -8.46 36.34 22.16
CA GLY A 455 -8.78 37.00 20.90
C GLY A 455 -10.23 36.78 20.48
N LEU A 456 -10.77 35.57 20.63
CA LEU A 456 -12.19 35.31 20.38
C LEU A 456 -13.09 36.03 21.39
N ARG A 457 -12.71 36.07 22.68
CA ARG A 457 -13.45 36.83 23.70
C ARG A 457 -13.52 38.33 23.35
N ARG A 458 -12.44 38.90 22.84
CA ARG A 458 -12.38 40.30 22.39
C ARG A 458 -13.18 40.52 21.12
N LEU A 459 -13.09 39.60 20.15
CA LEU A 459 -13.94 39.64 18.96
C LEU A 459 -15.42 39.56 19.30
N LYS A 460 -15.84 38.79 20.31
CA LYS A 460 -17.24 38.79 20.75
C LYS A 460 -17.73 40.16 21.25
N ILE A 461 -16.82 41.01 21.72
CA ILE A 461 -17.13 42.39 22.17
C ILE A 461 -17.09 43.35 20.98
N ASP A 462 -16.06 43.25 20.13
CA ASP A 462 -15.78 44.23 19.08
C ASP A 462 -16.51 43.95 17.75
N ASP A 463 -16.74 42.67 17.42
CA ASP A 463 -17.41 42.20 16.19
C ASP A 463 -18.03 40.80 16.43
N ALA A 464 -19.16 40.76 17.14
CA ALA A 464 -19.81 39.53 17.59
C ALA A 464 -20.18 38.56 16.45
N GLU A 465 -20.58 39.09 15.30
CA GLU A 465 -20.94 38.31 14.11
C GLU A 465 -19.71 37.57 13.55
N THR A 466 -18.57 38.26 13.43
CA THR A 466 -17.32 37.63 12.98
C THR A 466 -16.81 36.60 14.00
N ALA A 467 -16.97 36.89 15.29
CA ALA A 467 -16.60 35.97 16.36
C ALA A 467 -17.41 34.66 16.29
N GLU A 468 -18.72 34.72 16.07
CA GLU A 468 -19.58 33.53 15.95
C GLU A 468 -19.19 32.66 14.75
N LEU A 469 -18.90 33.28 13.60
CA LEU A 469 -18.44 32.58 12.40
C LEU A 469 -17.10 31.88 12.62
N ILE A 470 -16.17 32.53 13.31
CA ILE A 470 -14.86 31.95 13.63
C ILE A 470 -15.00 30.82 14.66
N GLU A 471 -15.78 31.01 15.72
CA GLU A 471 -16.01 30.00 16.76
C GLU A 471 -16.61 28.71 16.19
N ARG A 472 -17.58 28.86 15.28
CA ARG A 472 -18.24 27.74 14.60
C ARG A 472 -17.29 27.03 13.62
N SER A 473 -16.39 27.76 12.95
CA SER A 473 -15.38 27.15 12.04
C SER A 473 -14.25 26.43 12.76
N LEU A 474 -13.93 26.82 14.01
CA LEU A 474 -12.95 26.16 14.86
C LEU A 474 -13.50 24.90 15.57
N GLY A 475 -14.72 24.46 15.24
CA GLY A 475 -15.34 23.25 15.79
C GLY A 475 -15.86 23.41 17.23
N GLY A 476 -16.04 24.65 17.70
CA GLY A 476 -16.70 24.91 18.98
C GLY A 476 -18.19 24.58 18.87
N LYS A 477 -18.62 23.43 19.40
CA LYS A 477 -20.05 23.18 19.61
C LYS A 477 -20.58 24.22 20.58
N SER A 478 -21.41 25.16 20.12
CA SER A 478 -22.09 26.12 20.98
C SER A 478 -23.01 25.37 21.95
N SER A 479 -22.59 25.23 23.20
CA SER A 479 -23.42 24.67 24.26
C SER A 479 -24.32 25.77 24.84
N GLU A 480 -25.36 26.16 24.12
CA GLU A 480 -26.47 26.94 24.70
C GLU A 480 -27.80 26.42 24.15
N HIS A 481 -28.44 25.56 24.94
CA HIS A 481 -29.91 25.51 24.98
C HIS A 481 -30.37 26.65 25.90
N PRO A 482 -31.36 27.46 25.50
CA PRO A 482 -31.96 28.40 26.43
C PRO A 482 -32.76 27.61 27.46
N LYS A 483 -32.53 27.92 28.74
CA LYS A 483 -33.46 27.52 29.82
C LYS A 483 -34.65 28.45 29.74
N GLU A 484 -35.83 27.89 29.46
CA GLU A 484 -37.11 28.45 29.94
C GLU A 484 -37.37 28.02 31.38
#